data_AF-A0A3D2INH8-F1
#
_entry.id   AF-A0A3D2INH8-F1
#
_cell.length_a   1.000
_cell.length_b   1.000
_cell.length_c   1.000
_cell.angle_alpha   90.00
_cell.angle_beta   90.00
_cell.angle_gamma   90.00
#
_symmetry.space_group_name_H-M   'P 1'
#
loop_
_entity.id
_entity.type
_entity.pdbx_description
1 polymer ?
#
loop_
_entity_poly.entity_id
_entity_poly.type
_entity_poly.pdbx_seq_one_letter_code
_entity_poly.pdbx_strand_id
1 'polypeptide(L)'
;MIKYVQEQQLFHLMTPNTSYVMALADGEWLGHLYYGPKLDDTTGMENAFRLNEFPFSPKVNERDKVRFMQGFPFEYSFYGTGDYRESCLGAENAHGQRGVELTYRSHSVIAGKVVPEGLPHTRGCEDCCDTLDLLMADDVLGLDVHLLYTVYKDLDVIVKSVRVVNRGEGPCTLTRVLSGQLNADPDSAEVLTLHGSWGRERTITRQRLETGSVSAESLRGVSSAEDSPFLAVLSEGTTQTTGDVWGMSLIYSGNFLAKAQIDQIGQLRCVIGIHPEYFAWPLAPGESFQSPEAALVYSDEGLGKMTRTYHDLYRNHLIEKRWLTQDRPVLVNNWEATMMNFNTDVLIGFARSAKEAGIDMLVMDDGWFGHRDDDTSSLGDWFVDEHKLEGGLKRLVDEVNAMGLKFGLWVEPEMVCEDSELFRAHPDW
;
A
#
# COMPACT_ATOMS: atom_id res chain seq x y z
N MET A 1 14.78 -7.75 16.78
CA MET A 1 15.14 -7.67 15.34
C MET A 1 15.71 -6.32 14.93
N ILE A 2 15.58 -5.30 15.77
CA ILE A 2 15.96 -3.93 15.48
C ILE A 2 17.08 -3.55 16.44
N LYS A 3 18.17 -2.97 15.92
CA LYS A 3 19.29 -2.48 16.72
C LYS A 3 19.60 -1.04 16.33
N TYR A 4 19.92 -0.23 17.34
CA TYR A 4 20.52 1.09 17.14
C TYR A 4 21.98 1.05 17.60
N VAL A 5 22.91 1.35 16.70
CA VAL A 5 24.35 1.43 16.96
C VAL A 5 24.69 2.89 17.21
N GLN A 6 24.68 3.28 18.50
CA GLN A 6 24.82 4.67 18.95
C GLN A 6 26.06 5.38 18.37
N GLU A 7 27.21 4.69 18.33
CA GLU A 7 28.49 5.28 17.87
C GLU A 7 28.46 5.67 16.39
N GLN A 8 27.67 4.96 15.59
CA GLN A 8 27.48 5.20 14.14
C GLN A 8 26.19 5.94 13.81
N GLN A 9 25.35 6.19 14.83
CA GLN A 9 23.98 6.67 14.68
C GLN A 9 23.18 5.88 13.64
N LEU A 10 23.37 4.56 13.63
CA LEU A 10 22.88 3.64 12.60
C LEU A 10 21.78 2.73 13.14
N PHE A 11 20.72 2.55 12.37
CA PHE A 11 19.62 1.63 12.63
C PHE A 11 19.76 0.40 11.73
N HIS A 12 19.79 -0.78 12.34
CA HIS A 12 19.88 -2.06 11.65
C HIS A 12 18.66 -2.91 11.97
N LEU A 13 17.79 -3.07 10.97
CA LEU A 13 16.60 -3.91 11.01
C LEU A 13 16.94 -5.22 10.34
N MET A 14 16.79 -6.33 11.07
CA MET A 14 17.14 -7.67 10.61
C MET A 14 15.90 -8.54 10.53
N THR A 15 15.64 -9.09 9.35
CA THR A 15 14.70 -10.20 9.16
C THR A 15 15.47 -11.53 9.28
N PRO A 16 14.85 -12.70 9.02
CA PRO A 16 15.58 -13.96 8.95
C PRO A 16 16.82 -13.91 8.04
N ASN A 17 16.67 -13.39 6.82
CA ASN A 17 17.68 -13.44 5.75
C ASN A 17 18.03 -12.08 5.13
N THR A 18 17.46 -10.97 5.60
CA THR A 18 17.74 -9.63 5.06
C THR A 18 18.17 -8.64 6.12
N SER A 19 18.92 -7.62 5.70
CA SER A 19 19.25 -6.44 6.49
C SER A 19 18.68 -5.20 5.81
N TYR A 20 18.01 -4.34 6.59
CA TYR A 20 17.64 -2.98 6.20
C TYR A 20 18.39 -2.01 7.10
N VAL A 21 19.18 -1.12 6.50
CA VAL A 21 20.11 -0.25 7.20
C VAL A 21 19.89 1.20 6.79
N MET A 22 19.79 2.06 7.79
CA MET A 22 19.68 3.51 7.65
C MET A 22 20.51 4.17 8.76
N ALA A 23 21.00 5.39 8.55
CA ALA A 23 21.79 6.10 9.54
C ALA A 23 21.53 7.60 9.50
N LEU A 24 21.91 8.29 10.58
CA LEU A 24 21.84 9.74 10.66
C LEU A 24 23.12 10.36 10.11
N ALA A 25 22.99 11.19 9.07
CA ALA A 25 24.03 12.12 8.69
C ALA A 25 24.03 13.31 9.66
N ASP A 26 25.19 13.57 10.27
CA ASP A 26 25.41 14.63 11.25
C ASP A 26 24.43 14.63 12.43
N GLY A 27 23.81 13.49 12.74
CA GLY A 27 22.76 13.38 13.76
C GLY A 27 21.44 14.09 13.41
N GLU A 28 21.26 14.56 12.17
CA GLU A 28 20.09 15.34 11.74
C GLU A 28 19.30 14.67 10.63
N TRP A 29 19.94 14.32 9.51
CA TRP A 29 19.24 13.81 8.33
C TRP A 29 19.28 12.29 8.27
N LEU A 30 18.12 11.65 8.15
CA LEU A 30 18.03 10.20 8.04
C LEU A 30 18.25 9.75 6.58
N GLY A 31 19.32 8.99 6.35
CA GLY A 31 19.66 8.43 5.04
C GLY A 31 19.51 6.92 5.00
N HIS A 32 19.06 6.42 3.85
CA HIS A 32 19.07 5.01 3.49
C HIS A 32 20.50 4.56 3.17
N LEU A 33 20.90 3.39 3.65
CA LEU A 33 22.23 2.82 3.36
C LEU A 33 22.14 1.50 2.58
N TYR A 34 21.21 0.63 2.96
CA TYR A 34 21.18 -0.73 2.42
C TYR A 34 19.84 -1.42 2.62
N TYR A 35 19.39 -2.16 1.62
CA TYR A 35 18.39 -3.22 1.79
C TYR A 35 18.75 -4.42 0.90
N GLY A 36 19.04 -5.56 1.50
CA GLY A 36 19.54 -6.72 0.77
C GLY A 36 19.81 -7.93 1.67
N PRO A 37 20.68 -8.87 1.26
CA PRO A 37 21.03 -10.03 2.06
C PRO A 37 21.49 -9.66 3.47
N LYS A 38 21.29 -10.57 4.41
CA LYS A 38 21.67 -10.32 5.80
C LYS A 38 23.16 -10.03 5.93
N LEU A 39 23.43 -8.93 6.61
CA LEU A 39 24.78 -8.49 6.97
C LEU A 39 25.09 -8.95 8.40
N ASP A 40 26.27 -9.54 8.58
CA ASP A 40 26.80 -9.93 9.89
C ASP A 40 27.44 -8.74 10.63
N ASP A 41 27.98 -7.77 9.88
CA ASP A 41 28.66 -6.58 10.38
C ASP A 41 28.21 -5.34 9.60
N THR A 42 27.94 -4.26 10.32
CA THR A 42 27.54 -2.95 9.79
C THR A 42 28.59 -1.87 10.08
N THR A 43 29.77 -2.28 10.57
CA THR A 43 30.80 -1.36 11.03
C THR A 43 31.25 -0.41 9.93
N GLY A 44 31.09 0.89 10.16
CA GLY A 44 31.57 1.93 9.26
C GLY A 44 30.68 2.16 8.03
N MET A 45 29.51 1.54 7.93
CA MET A 45 28.60 1.73 6.79
C MET A 45 28.11 3.17 6.66
N GLU A 46 27.99 3.92 7.76
CA GLU A 46 27.63 5.34 7.76
C GLU A 46 28.60 6.22 6.95
N ASN A 47 29.85 5.76 6.77
CA ASN A 47 30.83 6.45 5.93
C ASN A 47 30.46 6.44 4.44
N ALA A 48 29.51 5.60 4.01
CA ALA A 48 28.99 5.61 2.65
C ALA A 48 28.28 6.92 2.28
N PHE A 49 27.84 7.71 3.27
CA PHE A 49 27.33 9.07 3.03
C PHE A 49 28.41 10.07 2.59
N ARG A 50 29.69 9.74 2.76
CA ARG A 50 30.84 10.57 2.35
C ARG A 50 30.75 12.03 2.81
N LEU A 51 30.32 12.25 4.05
CA LEU A 51 30.08 13.60 4.60
C LEU A 51 31.33 14.51 4.64
N ASN A 52 32.52 13.93 4.52
CA ASN A 52 33.80 14.63 4.45
C ASN A 52 34.23 14.99 3.01
N GLU A 53 33.38 14.72 2.02
CA GLU A 53 33.61 15.02 0.61
C GLU A 53 32.57 16.03 0.09
N PHE A 54 32.86 16.67 -1.04
CA PHE A 54 31.90 17.56 -1.68
C PHE A 54 30.80 16.76 -2.40
N PRO A 55 29.50 17.16 -2.33
CA PRO A 55 28.99 18.31 -1.61
C PRO A 55 28.95 18.09 -0.09
N PHE A 56 29.47 19.07 0.65
CA PHE A 56 29.51 19.01 2.11
C PHE A 56 28.11 19.17 2.70
N SER A 57 27.89 18.57 3.87
CA SER A 57 26.66 18.76 4.62
C SER A 57 26.46 20.23 5.01
N PRO A 58 25.21 20.67 5.27
CA PRO A 58 24.92 22.02 5.74
C PRO A 58 25.65 22.43 7.03
N LYS A 59 26.04 21.45 7.88
CA LYS A 59 26.83 21.74 9.10
C LYS A 59 28.27 22.15 8.79
N VAL A 60 28.85 21.56 7.75
CA VAL A 60 30.22 21.86 7.33
C VAL A 60 30.25 23.11 6.43
N ASN A 61 29.32 23.20 5.47
CA ASN A 61 29.17 24.37 4.61
C ASN A 61 27.72 24.57 4.18
N GLU A 62 27.04 25.53 4.81
CA GLU A 62 25.64 25.88 4.52
C GLU A 62 25.39 26.21 3.03
N ARG A 63 26.38 26.77 2.34
CA ARG A 63 26.25 27.13 0.91
C ARG A 63 26.09 25.93 -0.01
N ASP A 64 26.48 24.74 0.44
CA ASP A 64 26.34 23.49 -0.32
C ASP A 64 25.01 22.76 -0.05
N LYS A 65 24.15 23.29 0.83
CA LYS A 65 22.89 22.64 1.26
C LYS A 65 22.08 22.09 0.10
N VAL A 66 21.80 22.87 -0.93
CA VAL A 66 20.99 22.40 -2.08
C VAL A 66 21.64 21.21 -2.78
N ARG A 67 22.96 21.21 -2.96
CA ARG A 67 23.66 20.09 -3.60
C ARG A 67 23.70 18.85 -2.71
N PHE A 68 23.89 19.04 -1.41
CA PHE A 68 23.79 17.96 -0.43
C PHE A 68 22.40 17.33 -0.46
N MET A 69 21.34 18.13 -0.31
CA MET A 69 19.95 17.65 -0.31
C MET A 69 19.60 16.91 -1.62
N GLN A 70 20.10 17.38 -2.75
CA GLN A 70 19.85 16.78 -4.06
C GLN A 70 20.53 15.40 -4.21
N GLY A 71 21.69 15.16 -3.61
CA GLY A 71 22.45 13.91 -3.73
C GLY A 71 22.30 12.95 -2.54
N PHE A 72 21.76 13.42 -1.41
CA PHE A 72 21.67 12.62 -0.20
C PHE A 72 20.57 11.55 -0.33
N PRO A 73 20.83 10.26 -0.02
CA PRO A 73 19.86 9.19 -0.18
C PRO A 73 18.86 9.17 0.98
N PHE A 74 18.02 10.20 1.11
CA PHE A 74 17.04 10.30 2.20
C PHE A 74 16.24 9.02 2.40
N GLU A 75 16.08 8.58 3.63
CA GLU A 75 15.24 7.41 3.97
C GLU A 75 13.74 7.71 3.79
N TYR A 76 13.36 8.98 4.00
CA TYR A 76 12.04 9.53 3.71
C TYR A 76 12.20 10.98 3.25
N SER A 77 11.91 11.23 1.97
CA SER A 77 12.19 12.52 1.33
C SER A 77 11.06 13.53 1.54
N PHE A 78 11.40 14.81 1.45
CA PHE A 78 10.48 15.94 1.66
C PHE A 78 10.67 16.98 0.56
N TYR A 79 9.63 17.78 0.33
CA TYR A 79 9.57 18.76 -0.75
C TYR A 79 10.04 20.16 -0.34
N GLY A 80 10.71 20.86 -1.26
CA GLY A 80 10.83 22.32 -1.24
C GLY A 80 12.10 22.89 -0.59
N THR A 81 13.08 22.06 -0.23
CA THR A 81 14.28 22.49 0.51
C THR A 81 15.62 22.04 -0.09
N GLY A 82 15.61 21.53 -1.34
CA GLY A 82 16.81 21.31 -2.16
C GLY A 82 16.87 19.94 -2.84
N ASP A 83 16.06 18.97 -2.40
CA ASP A 83 15.87 17.72 -3.14
C ASP A 83 14.80 17.92 -4.23
N TYR A 84 15.20 17.74 -5.49
CA TYR A 84 14.34 17.93 -6.67
C TYR A 84 13.82 16.61 -7.27
N ARG A 85 14.12 15.48 -6.63
CA ARG A 85 13.59 14.16 -7.01
C ARG A 85 12.16 13.99 -6.49
N GLU A 86 11.55 12.86 -6.82
CA GLU A 86 10.25 12.50 -6.26
C GLU A 86 10.32 12.51 -4.73
N SER A 87 9.40 13.25 -4.09
CA SER A 87 9.35 13.43 -2.63
C SER A 87 8.26 12.57 -2.00
N CYS A 88 8.39 12.25 -0.71
CA CYS A 88 7.35 11.55 0.05
C CYS A 88 6.42 12.49 0.81
N LEU A 89 6.93 13.60 1.33
CA LEU A 89 6.17 14.54 2.16
C LEU A 89 6.13 15.94 1.54
N GLY A 90 4.94 16.54 1.58
CA GLY A 90 4.72 17.94 1.22
C GLY A 90 3.59 18.52 2.06
N ALA A 91 3.77 19.76 2.48
CA ALA A 91 2.78 20.51 3.23
C ALA A 91 2.77 21.98 2.81
N GLU A 92 1.62 22.61 3.02
CA GLU A 92 1.37 24.02 2.80
C GLU A 92 0.82 24.65 4.08
N ASN A 93 1.36 25.80 4.48
CA ASN A 93 0.84 26.52 5.64
C ASN A 93 -0.37 27.40 5.26
N ALA A 94 -1.01 28.03 6.25
CA ALA A 94 -2.15 28.92 6.05
C ALA A 94 -1.87 30.15 5.15
N HIS A 95 -0.60 30.46 4.85
CA HIS A 95 -0.20 31.54 3.95
C HIS A 95 0.10 31.06 2.52
N GLY A 96 -0.11 29.79 2.21
CA GLY A 96 0.18 29.21 0.90
C GLY A 96 1.68 28.92 0.67
N GLN A 97 2.51 29.01 1.71
CA GLN A 97 3.94 28.71 1.60
C GLN A 97 4.16 27.20 1.69
N ARG A 98 5.02 26.69 0.81
CA ARG A 98 5.35 25.27 0.69
C ARG A 98 6.81 25.02 0.98
N GLY A 99 7.08 23.98 1.74
CA GLY A 99 8.42 23.54 2.10
C GLY A 99 8.37 22.74 3.38
N VAL A 100 9.03 21.60 3.40
CA VAL A 100 9.21 20.77 4.59
C VAL A 100 10.67 20.36 4.68
N GLU A 101 11.24 20.37 5.87
CA GLU A 101 12.58 19.86 6.16
C GLU A 101 12.54 19.02 7.43
N LEU A 102 12.69 17.71 7.26
CA LEU A 102 12.66 16.78 8.37
C LEU A 102 14.04 16.58 8.97
N THR A 103 14.13 16.79 10.28
CA THR A 103 15.33 16.50 11.08
C THR A 103 14.98 15.55 12.21
N TYR A 104 15.90 14.64 12.53
CA TYR A 104 15.71 13.62 13.54
C TYR A 104 15.49 14.21 14.94
N ARG A 105 14.63 13.57 15.74
CA ARG A 105 14.37 13.94 17.15
C ARG A 105 14.63 12.79 18.10
N SER A 106 14.02 11.64 17.86
CA SER A 106 14.13 10.48 18.74
C SER A 106 13.73 9.20 18.02
N HIS A 107 13.93 8.07 18.70
CA HIS A 107 13.42 6.78 18.24
C HIS A 107 12.94 5.94 19.42
N SER A 108 12.08 4.98 19.14
CA SER A 108 11.73 3.91 20.07
C SER A 108 11.58 2.59 19.35
N VAL A 109 11.92 1.49 20.03
CA VAL A 109 11.66 0.13 19.55
C VAL A 109 10.54 -0.44 20.40
N ILE A 110 9.44 -0.75 19.73
CA ILE A 110 8.19 -1.21 20.32
C ILE A 110 8.07 -2.70 20.03
N ALA A 111 7.80 -3.52 21.04
CA ALA A 111 7.47 -4.91 20.82
C ALA A 111 6.07 -4.99 20.17
N GLY A 112 5.94 -5.80 19.13
CA GLY A 112 4.70 -5.91 18.37
C GLY A 112 4.54 -4.80 17.35
N LYS A 113 3.30 -4.65 16.88
CA LYS A 113 2.96 -3.73 15.79
C LYS A 113 2.22 -2.50 16.29
N VAL A 114 2.63 -1.33 15.81
CA VAL A 114 1.83 -0.09 15.91
C VAL A 114 0.72 -0.13 14.85
N VAL A 115 -0.54 -0.02 15.30
CA VAL A 115 -1.73 -0.11 14.43
C VAL A 115 -2.01 1.24 13.75
N PRO A 116 -2.06 1.30 12.41
CA PRO A 116 -2.55 2.49 11.71
C PRO A 116 -4.07 2.56 11.83
N GLU A 117 -4.57 3.54 12.56
CA GLU A 117 -6.00 3.71 12.85
C GLU A 117 -6.82 3.92 11.57
N GLY A 118 -7.99 3.27 11.47
CA GLY A 118 -8.94 3.47 10.38
C GLY A 118 -8.57 2.87 9.02
N LEU A 119 -7.44 2.16 8.92
CA LEU A 119 -6.94 1.61 7.65
C LEU A 119 -6.75 0.09 7.71
N PRO A 120 -6.86 -0.63 6.57
CA PRO A 120 -6.41 -2.02 6.50
C PRO A 120 -4.91 -2.09 6.75
N HIS A 121 -4.49 -3.07 7.55
CA HIS A 121 -3.10 -3.20 7.98
C HIS A 121 -2.71 -4.65 8.26
N THR A 122 -1.41 -4.92 8.13
CA THR A 122 -0.83 -6.16 8.61
C THR A 122 -0.96 -6.26 10.13
N ARG A 123 -1.03 -7.46 10.70
CA ARG A 123 -1.22 -7.70 12.14
C ARG A 123 0.03 -8.32 12.72
N GLY A 124 0.38 -7.91 13.93
CA GLY A 124 1.45 -8.54 14.70
C GLY A 124 1.31 -8.31 16.20
N CYS A 125 1.67 -9.32 16.98
CA CYS A 125 1.77 -9.31 18.43
C CYS A 125 3.22 -9.13 18.89
N GLU A 126 3.41 -8.84 20.18
CA GLU A 126 4.72 -8.62 20.81
C GLU A 126 5.73 -9.74 20.57
N ASP A 127 5.23 -10.98 20.42
CA ASP A 127 6.08 -12.15 20.19
C ASP A 127 6.42 -12.40 18.72
N CYS A 128 5.75 -11.76 17.74
CA CYS A 128 5.97 -12.06 16.32
C CYS A 128 6.67 -10.95 15.53
N CYS A 129 6.63 -9.70 15.97
CA CYS A 129 7.28 -8.59 15.30
C CYS A 129 7.77 -7.53 16.29
N ASP A 130 8.64 -6.66 15.82
CA ASP A 130 9.03 -5.41 16.49
C ASP A 130 8.71 -4.24 15.53
N THR A 131 8.33 -3.08 16.06
CA THR A 131 8.21 -1.83 15.30
C THR A 131 9.25 -0.81 15.77
N LEU A 132 10.03 -0.26 14.84
CA LEU A 132 10.80 0.95 15.06
C LEU A 132 9.93 2.17 14.73
N ASP A 133 9.80 3.09 15.68
CA ASP A 133 9.21 4.40 15.49
C ASP A 133 10.32 5.45 15.52
N LEU A 134 10.59 6.07 14.37
CA LEU A 134 11.52 7.19 14.21
C LEU A 134 10.74 8.50 14.16
N LEU A 135 10.95 9.35 15.17
CA LEU A 135 10.38 10.69 15.20
C LEU A 135 11.32 11.65 14.46
N MET A 136 10.83 12.18 13.35
CA MET A 136 11.39 13.30 12.61
C MET A 136 10.53 14.54 12.87
N ALA A 137 11.08 15.75 12.72
CA ALA A 137 10.29 16.96 12.86
C ALA A 137 10.71 18.06 11.90
N ASP A 138 9.72 18.90 11.56
CA ASP A 138 9.88 20.21 10.94
C ASP A 138 9.50 21.28 11.97
N ASP A 139 10.48 22.05 12.44
CA ASP A 139 10.26 23.07 13.48
C ASP A 139 9.57 24.32 12.94
N VAL A 140 9.60 24.58 11.63
CA VAL A 140 9.02 25.78 11.00
C VAL A 140 7.51 25.64 10.90
N LEU A 141 7.04 24.49 10.45
CA LEU A 141 5.62 24.15 10.38
C LEU A 141 5.09 23.56 11.69
N GLY A 142 5.97 23.11 12.58
CA GLY A 142 5.60 22.41 13.81
C GLY A 142 5.03 21.02 13.54
N LEU A 143 5.61 20.28 12.59
CA LEU A 143 5.19 18.92 12.26
C LEU A 143 6.06 17.90 12.97
N ASP A 144 5.43 16.94 13.65
CA ASP A 144 6.04 15.71 14.10
C ASP A 144 5.70 14.60 13.09
N VAL A 145 6.70 13.89 12.58
CA VAL A 145 6.56 12.86 11.55
C VAL A 145 7.16 11.56 12.07
N HIS A 146 6.30 10.60 12.39
CA HIS A 146 6.67 9.26 12.80
C HIS A 146 6.83 8.38 11.57
N LEU A 147 8.04 7.87 11.36
CA LEU A 147 8.34 6.85 10.35
C LEU A 147 8.33 5.49 11.04
N LEU A 148 7.34 4.66 10.72
CA LEU A 148 7.08 3.38 11.38
C LEU A 148 7.62 2.24 10.52
N TYR A 149 8.43 1.36 11.11
CA TYR A 149 9.01 0.19 10.44
C TYR A 149 8.74 -1.08 11.24
N THR A 150 7.86 -1.94 10.75
CA THR A 150 7.57 -3.23 11.37
C THR A 150 8.40 -4.34 10.73
N VAL A 151 9.09 -5.12 11.56
CA VAL A 151 9.92 -6.27 11.17
C VAL A 151 9.34 -7.54 11.78
N TYR A 152 9.06 -8.54 10.94
CA TYR A 152 8.49 -9.82 11.36
C TYR A 152 9.59 -10.86 11.62
N LYS A 153 9.42 -11.69 12.65
CA LYS A 153 10.41 -12.72 13.03
C LYS A 153 10.48 -13.88 12.04
N ASP A 154 9.40 -14.12 11.31
CA ASP A 154 9.20 -15.28 10.45
C ASP A 154 9.25 -14.96 8.95
N LEU A 155 9.35 -13.68 8.57
CA LEU A 155 9.27 -13.24 7.17
C LEU A 155 10.32 -12.18 6.81
N ASP A 156 10.83 -12.26 5.57
CA ASP A 156 11.76 -11.30 4.99
C ASP A 156 11.05 -10.08 4.40
N VAL A 157 10.39 -9.32 5.27
CA VAL A 157 9.60 -8.13 4.90
C VAL A 157 9.80 -7.00 5.90
N ILE A 158 9.85 -5.77 5.37
CA ILE A 158 9.80 -4.54 6.14
C ILE A 158 8.49 -3.83 5.79
N VAL A 159 7.60 -3.65 6.77
CA VAL A 159 6.35 -2.91 6.56
C VAL A 159 6.51 -1.48 7.07
N LYS A 160 6.35 -0.51 6.18
CA LYS A 160 6.51 0.93 6.43
C LYS A 160 5.16 1.63 6.47
N SER A 161 5.00 2.62 7.35
CA SER A 161 3.93 3.62 7.27
C SER A 161 4.36 4.91 7.94
N VAL A 162 3.56 5.97 7.79
CA VAL A 162 3.92 7.31 8.26
C VAL A 162 2.74 7.92 8.99
N ARG A 163 3.01 8.49 10.17
CA ARG A 163 2.03 9.29 10.91
C ARG A 163 2.56 10.71 11.06
N VAL A 164 1.79 11.68 10.57
CA VAL A 164 2.10 13.10 10.67
C VAL A 164 1.20 13.73 11.72
N VAL A 165 1.77 14.49 12.65
CA VAL A 165 1.06 15.19 13.72
C VAL A 165 1.35 16.67 13.62
N ASN A 166 0.32 17.51 13.66
CA ASN A 166 0.51 18.95 13.73
C ASN A 166 0.69 19.36 15.20
N ARG A 167 1.93 19.65 15.61
CA ARG A 167 2.29 20.19 16.93
C ARG A 167 2.39 21.72 16.93
N GLY A 168 2.20 22.36 15.78
CA GLY A 168 2.20 23.81 15.61
C GLY A 168 0.94 24.47 16.16
N GLU A 169 0.92 25.80 16.14
CA GLU A 169 -0.22 26.60 16.62
C GLU A 169 -1.27 26.88 15.54
N GLY A 170 -0.89 26.72 14.25
CA GLY A 170 -1.75 27.00 13.11
C GLY A 170 -2.08 25.76 12.28
N PRO A 171 -3.15 25.79 11.47
CA PRO A 171 -3.46 24.69 10.56
C PRO A 171 -2.45 24.64 9.41
N CYS A 172 -2.22 23.43 8.90
CA CYS A 172 -1.54 23.21 7.63
C CYS A 172 -2.34 22.25 6.76
N THR A 173 -2.02 22.20 5.48
CA THR A 173 -2.57 21.21 4.55
C THR A 173 -1.46 20.28 4.12
N LEU A 174 -1.60 18.98 4.37
CA LEU A 174 -0.71 18.00 3.77
C LEU A 174 -1.09 17.86 2.30
N THR A 175 -0.14 18.15 1.41
CA THR A 175 -0.33 18.02 -0.04
C THR A 175 0.23 16.71 -0.56
N ARG A 176 0.98 15.97 0.28
CA ARG A 176 1.58 14.70 -0.07
C ARG A 176 2.03 13.94 1.17
N VAL A 177 1.65 12.68 1.29
CA VAL A 177 2.16 11.75 2.32
C VAL A 177 2.25 10.34 1.73
N LEU A 178 3.42 9.99 1.17
CA LEU A 178 3.67 8.64 0.68
C LEU A 178 3.99 7.67 1.83
N SER A 179 3.69 6.40 1.66
CA SER A 179 3.81 5.35 2.69
C SER A 179 5.22 4.80 2.83
N GLY A 180 6.01 4.83 1.75
CA GLY A 180 7.38 4.31 1.77
C GLY A 180 8.25 4.85 0.65
N GLN A 181 9.55 4.85 0.92
CA GLN A 181 10.62 5.10 -0.02
C GLN A 181 11.68 4.01 0.11
N LEU A 182 12.35 3.70 -0.99
CA LEU A 182 13.56 2.88 -1.04
C LEU A 182 14.53 3.56 -2.00
N ASN A 183 15.77 3.78 -1.57
CA ASN A 183 16.85 4.11 -2.50
C ASN A 183 17.67 2.85 -2.76
N ALA A 184 18.20 2.75 -3.97
CA ALA A 184 19.15 1.71 -4.33
C ALA A 184 20.13 2.29 -5.36
N ASP A 185 21.28 1.62 -5.52
CA ASP A 185 22.28 1.98 -6.55
C ASP A 185 22.54 0.75 -7.44
N PRO A 186 21.55 0.32 -8.25
CA PRO A 186 21.74 -0.86 -9.09
C PRO A 186 22.62 -0.53 -10.31
N ASP A 187 23.50 -1.46 -10.70
CA ASP A 187 24.28 -1.37 -11.96
C ASP A 187 23.36 -1.27 -13.19
N SER A 188 22.22 -1.95 -13.14
CA SER A 188 21.12 -1.87 -14.10
C SER A 188 19.79 -2.15 -13.42
N ALA A 189 18.74 -1.45 -13.86
CA ALA A 189 17.39 -1.57 -13.30
C ALA A 189 16.39 -1.94 -14.40
N GLU A 190 15.69 -3.06 -14.22
CA GLU A 190 14.40 -3.28 -14.86
C GLU A 190 13.30 -3.01 -13.84
N VAL A 191 12.26 -2.29 -14.25
CA VAL A 191 11.07 -2.04 -13.43
C VAL A 191 9.95 -2.96 -13.91
N LEU A 192 9.35 -3.68 -12.97
CA LEU A 192 8.17 -4.51 -13.17
C LEU A 192 6.94 -3.85 -12.56
N THR A 193 5.91 -3.72 -13.39
CA THR A 193 4.58 -3.22 -13.04
C THR A 193 3.51 -4.20 -13.52
N LEU A 194 2.30 -4.02 -13.03
CA LEU A 194 1.14 -4.86 -13.37
C LEU A 194 0.06 -4.00 -14.02
N HIS A 195 0.09 -3.92 -15.34
CA HIS A 195 -0.83 -3.11 -16.14
C HIS A 195 -1.98 -3.95 -16.71
N GLY A 196 -3.08 -3.32 -17.10
CA GLY A 196 -4.20 -4.03 -17.69
C GLY A 196 -5.35 -3.14 -18.10
N SER A 197 -6.54 -3.73 -18.08
CA SER A 197 -7.84 -3.08 -18.17
C SER A 197 -8.87 -4.15 -17.78
N TRP A 198 -10.15 -3.75 -17.70
CA TRP A 198 -11.24 -4.70 -17.51
C TRP A 198 -11.16 -5.88 -18.50
N GLY A 199 -11.21 -7.11 -17.97
CA GLY A 199 -11.13 -8.35 -18.74
C GLY A 199 -9.72 -8.78 -19.15
N ARG A 200 -8.68 -8.06 -18.71
CA ARG A 200 -7.26 -8.35 -19.00
C ARG A 200 -6.29 -7.78 -17.94
N GLU A 201 -6.66 -7.86 -16.68
CA GLU A 201 -5.96 -7.21 -15.57
C GLU A 201 -4.57 -7.80 -15.31
N ARG A 202 -3.68 -6.99 -14.71
CA ARG A 202 -2.41 -7.45 -14.09
C ARG A 202 -1.46 -8.20 -15.03
N THR A 203 -1.42 -7.79 -16.30
CA THR A 203 -0.38 -8.21 -17.22
C THR A 203 0.98 -7.73 -16.71
N ILE A 204 1.92 -8.66 -16.58
CA ILE A 204 3.28 -8.35 -16.15
C ILE A 204 3.97 -7.57 -17.26
N THR A 205 4.38 -6.35 -16.96
CA THR A 205 5.21 -5.53 -17.84
C THR A 205 6.57 -5.35 -17.19
N ARG A 206 7.64 -5.54 -17.97
CA ARG A 206 9.01 -5.23 -17.57
C ARG A 206 9.61 -4.24 -18.54
N GLN A 207 10.26 -3.23 -18.01
CA GLN A 207 10.95 -2.23 -18.81
C GLN A 207 12.26 -1.83 -18.15
N ARG A 208 13.31 -1.67 -18.96
CA ARG A 208 14.56 -1.10 -18.48
C ARG A 208 14.33 0.34 -18.08
N LEU A 209 14.85 0.73 -16.92
CA LEU A 209 14.85 2.11 -16.44
C LEU A 209 16.23 2.73 -16.70
N GLU A 210 16.24 3.80 -17.49
CA GLU A 210 17.36 4.74 -17.60
C GLU A 210 17.03 6.01 -16.80
N THR A 211 17.79 7.09 -16.98
CA THR A 211 17.46 8.39 -16.36
C THR A 211 16.04 8.82 -16.72
N GLY A 212 15.25 9.18 -15.71
CA GLY A 212 13.81 9.42 -15.85
C GLY A 212 13.03 8.59 -14.86
N SER A 213 11.75 8.30 -15.17
CA SER A 213 10.89 7.56 -14.26
C SER A 213 9.90 6.65 -14.95
N VAL A 214 9.49 5.62 -14.22
CA VAL A 214 8.40 4.70 -14.53
C VAL A 214 7.44 4.69 -13.34
N SER A 215 6.14 4.74 -13.60
CA SER A 215 5.10 4.62 -12.56
C SER A 215 3.99 3.65 -12.93
N ALA A 216 3.31 3.16 -11.89
CA ALA A 216 1.96 2.64 -11.92
C ALA A 216 1.13 3.47 -10.94
N GLU A 217 -0.07 3.88 -11.33
CA GLU A 217 -0.86 4.85 -10.56
C GLU A 217 -2.36 4.75 -10.84
N SER A 218 -3.18 5.27 -9.92
CA SER A 218 -4.61 5.43 -10.14
C SER A 218 -5.13 6.74 -9.55
N LEU A 219 -6.02 7.38 -10.32
CA LEU A 219 -6.80 8.57 -9.95
C LEU A 219 -8.31 8.33 -10.02
N ARG A 220 -8.73 7.06 -9.98
CA ARG A 220 -10.11 6.62 -10.25
C ARG A 220 -10.98 6.47 -8.99
N GLY A 221 -10.47 6.87 -7.82
CA GLY A 221 -11.08 6.60 -6.51
C GLY A 221 -10.79 5.18 -5.98
N VAL A 222 -10.34 4.27 -6.85
CA VAL A 222 -10.00 2.88 -6.55
C VAL A 222 -8.61 2.52 -7.05
N SER A 223 -8.01 1.42 -6.59
CA SER A 223 -6.70 0.96 -7.08
C SER A 223 -6.67 0.61 -8.57
N SER A 224 -7.84 0.35 -9.19
CA SER A 224 -8.05 0.16 -10.64
C SER A 224 -7.73 -1.22 -11.24
N ALA A 225 -8.27 -1.45 -12.44
CA ALA A 225 -7.98 -2.61 -13.28
C ALA A 225 -6.80 -2.34 -14.24
N GLU A 226 -6.54 -1.06 -14.51
CA GLU A 226 -5.50 -0.55 -15.39
C GLU A 226 -4.10 -0.69 -14.79
N ASP A 227 -3.98 -0.47 -13.48
CA ASP A 227 -2.74 -0.48 -12.74
C ASP A 227 -2.94 -1.12 -11.37
N SER A 228 -1.96 -1.88 -10.88
CA SER A 228 -1.99 -2.41 -9.52
C SER A 228 -1.05 -1.64 -8.59
N PRO A 229 -1.37 -1.54 -7.28
CA PRO A 229 -0.55 -0.84 -6.28
C PRO A 229 0.70 -1.64 -5.89
N PHE A 230 1.54 -1.87 -6.89
CA PHE A 230 2.74 -2.70 -6.83
C PHE A 230 3.78 -2.22 -7.84
N LEU A 231 5.04 -2.19 -7.42
CA LEU A 231 6.19 -1.97 -8.29
C LEU A 231 7.36 -2.83 -7.78
N ALA A 232 8.14 -3.41 -8.69
CA ALA A 232 9.40 -4.04 -8.34
C ALA A 232 10.56 -3.57 -9.21
N VAL A 233 11.74 -3.49 -8.63
CA VAL A 233 13.02 -3.26 -9.32
C VAL A 233 13.78 -4.56 -9.34
N LEU A 234 14.31 -4.91 -10.50
CA LEU A 234 15.00 -6.16 -10.76
C LEU A 234 16.40 -5.86 -11.28
N SER A 235 17.38 -6.64 -10.84
CA SER A 235 18.66 -6.71 -11.53
C SER A 235 18.48 -7.30 -12.93
N GLU A 236 19.34 -6.93 -13.87
CA GLU A 236 19.31 -7.49 -15.22
C GLU A 236 19.42 -9.03 -15.21
N GLY A 237 18.63 -9.69 -16.07
CA GLY A 237 18.61 -11.16 -16.18
C GLY A 237 17.80 -11.87 -15.08
N THR A 238 17.10 -11.14 -14.21
CA THR A 238 16.27 -11.73 -13.16
C THR A 238 15.14 -12.61 -13.71
N THR A 239 15.02 -13.82 -13.14
CA THR A 239 14.03 -14.83 -13.50
C THR A 239 13.06 -15.11 -12.35
N GLN A 240 12.29 -16.18 -12.47
CA GLN A 240 11.45 -16.66 -11.36
C GLN A 240 12.27 -17.25 -10.20
N THR A 241 13.52 -17.66 -10.43
CA THR A 241 14.31 -18.45 -9.47
C THR A 241 15.71 -17.88 -9.21
N THR A 242 16.09 -16.78 -9.86
CA THR A 242 17.42 -16.17 -9.74
C THR A 242 17.34 -14.66 -9.92
N GLY A 243 18.25 -13.93 -9.30
CA GLY A 243 18.42 -12.49 -9.46
C GLY A 243 17.81 -11.68 -8.32
N ASP A 244 18.27 -10.45 -8.17
CA ASP A 244 17.86 -9.55 -7.11
C ASP A 244 16.55 -8.85 -7.46
N VAL A 245 15.62 -8.80 -6.51
CA VAL A 245 14.34 -8.11 -6.64
C VAL A 245 14.04 -7.31 -5.38
N TRP A 246 13.71 -6.03 -5.57
CA TRP A 246 13.13 -5.17 -4.55
C TRP A 246 11.69 -4.86 -4.93
N GLY A 247 10.73 -5.45 -4.23
CA GLY A 247 9.31 -5.20 -4.43
C GLY A 247 8.75 -4.22 -3.41
N MET A 248 7.77 -3.42 -3.83
CA MET A 248 6.93 -2.58 -2.99
C MET A 248 5.45 -2.88 -3.30
N SER A 249 4.64 -3.11 -2.27
CA SER A 249 3.19 -3.30 -2.38
C SER A 249 2.45 -2.43 -1.38
N LEU A 250 1.40 -1.72 -1.81
CA LEU A 250 0.61 -0.85 -0.94
C LEU A 250 -0.64 -1.57 -0.43
N ILE A 251 -0.89 -1.47 0.88
CA ILE A 251 -2.09 -1.98 1.54
C ILE A 251 -3.14 -0.87 1.55
N TYR A 252 -3.68 -0.57 0.37
CA TYR A 252 -4.66 0.49 0.16
C TYR A 252 -5.47 0.22 -1.11
N SER A 253 -6.72 0.70 -1.13
CA SER A 253 -7.67 0.40 -2.21
C SER A 253 -8.12 1.61 -3.00
N GLY A 254 -7.61 2.81 -2.70
CA GLY A 254 -7.96 4.05 -3.40
C GLY A 254 -6.90 4.52 -4.41
N ASN A 255 -6.86 5.83 -4.65
CA ASN A 255 -5.83 6.47 -5.48
C ASN A 255 -4.42 6.21 -4.93
N PHE A 256 -3.51 5.73 -5.77
CA PHE A 256 -2.15 5.39 -5.37
C PHE A 256 -1.13 5.83 -6.42
N LEU A 257 0.11 6.01 -5.99
CA LEU A 257 1.28 6.18 -6.83
C LEU A 257 2.34 5.16 -6.40
N ALA A 258 2.88 4.39 -7.34
CA ALA A 258 4.09 3.60 -7.20
C ALA A 258 5.06 4.02 -8.30
N LYS A 259 6.23 4.58 -7.95
CA LYS A 259 7.13 5.20 -8.94
C LYS A 259 8.58 4.86 -8.66
N ALA A 260 9.31 4.50 -9.71
CA ALA A 260 10.76 4.36 -9.72
C ALA A 260 11.37 5.48 -10.58
N GLN A 261 12.42 6.13 -10.08
CA GLN A 261 13.10 7.23 -10.74
C GLN A 261 14.62 7.08 -10.63
N ILE A 262 15.33 7.18 -11.75
CA ILE A 262 16.78 7.38 -11.76
C ILE A 262 17.06 8.86 -12.01
N ASP A 263 17.83 9.47 -11.12
CA ASP A 263 18.17 10.89 -11.16
C ASP A 263 19.39 11.21 -12.08
N GLN A 264 19.82 12.47 -12.07
CA GLN A 264 20.94 12.95 -12.88
C GLN A 264 22.33 12.45 -12.44
N ILE A 265 22.46 11.84 -11.26
CA ILE A 265 23.70 11.23 -10.76
C ILE A 265 23.64 9.70 -10.74
N GLY A 266 22.57 9.11 -11.27
CA GLY A 266 22.40 7.67 -11.40
C GLY A 266 21.80 6.98 -10.18
N GLN A 267 21.34 7.72 -9.17
CA GLN A 267 20.72 7.14 -7.98
C GLN A 267 19.28 6.74 -8.28
N LEU A 268 18.88 5.52 -7.87
CA LEU A 268 17.51 5.06 -7.98
C LEU A 268 16.74 5.40 -6.70
N ARG A 269 15.58 6.03 -6.87
CA ARG A 269 14.56 6.23 -5.83
C ARG A 269 13.25 5.58 -6.24
N CYS A 270 12.73 4.73 -5.38
CA CYS A 270 11.40 4.16 -5.48
C CYS A 270 10.51 4.70 -4.37
N VAL A 271 9.28 5.10 -4.70
CA VAL A 271 8.29 5.58 -3.73
C VAL A 271 6.94 4.91 -3.96
N ILE A 272 6.17 4.74 -2.87
CA ILE A 272 4.80 4.21 -2.94
C ILE A 272 3.90 4.86 -1.88
N GLY A 273 2.64 5.15 -2.21
CA GLY A 273 1.66 5.68 -1.27
C GLY A 273 0.39 6.21 -1.93
N ILE A 274 -0.38 7.00 -1.19
CA ILE A 274 -1.55 7.71 -1.73
C ILE A 274 -1.10 8.64 -2.85
N HIS A 275 -1.86 8.69 -3.95
CA HIS A 275 -1.51 9.56 -5.07
C HIS A 275 -1.56 11.03 -4.64
N PRO A 276 -0.51 11.84 -4.92
CA PRO A 276 -0.44 13.25 -4.55
C PRO A 276 -1.42 14.15 -5.32
N GLU A 277 -1.70 13.84 -6.58
CA GLU A 277 -2.66 14.60 -7.40
C GLU A 277 -4.07 14.53 -6.78
N TYR A 278 -4.70 15.70 -6.63
CA TYR A 278 -5.97 15.90 -5.93
C TYR A 278 -5.98 15.51 -4.43
N PHE A 279 -4.83 15.21 -3.83
CA PHE A 279 -4.72 15.01 -2.40
C PHE A 279 -4.41 16.34 -1.69
N ALA A 280 -5.30 16.75 -0.80
CA ALA A 280 -5.11 17.88 0.09
C ALA A 280 -5.81 17.58 1.42
N TRP A 281 -5.04 17.26 2.45
CA TRP A 281 -5.56 16.91 3.77
C TRP A 281 -5.39 18.07 4.75
N PRO A 282 -6.47 18.78 5.13
CA PRO A 282 -6.41 19.77 6.19
C PRO A 282 -6.03 19.10 7.51
N LEU A 283 -5.04 19.67 8.21
CA LEU A 283 -4.53 19.14 9.47
C LEU A 283 -4.52 20.25 10.52
N ALA A 284 -5.51 20.26 11.41
CA ALA A 284 -5.60 21.25 12.47
C ALA A 284 -4.55 20.98 13.58
N PRO A 285 -4.22 21.99 14.41
CA PRO A 285 -3.37 21.79 15.58
C PRO A 285 -3.83 20.64 16.47
N GLY A 286 -2.91 19.73 16.81
CA GLY A 286 -3.16 18.54 17.61
C GLY A 286 -3.74 17.35 16.84
N GLU A 287 -4.15 17.52 15.57
CA GLU A 287 -4.63 16.43 14.74
C GLU A 287 -3.46 15.63 14.12
N SER A 288 -3.80 14.43 13.64
CA SER A 288 -2.85 13.57 12.94
C SER A 288 -3.42 12.96 11.67
N PHE A 289 -2.53 12.71 10.72
CA PHE A 289 -2.79 11.93 9.51
C PHE A 289 -1.99 10.63 9.55
N GLN A 290 -2.61 9.53 9.14
CA GLN A 290 -1.97 8.22 9.02
C GLN A 290 -1.97 7.78 7.55
N SER A 291 -0.80 7.45 7.01
CA SER A 291 -0.71 6.84 5.68
C SER A 291 -1.00 5.34 5.73
N PRO A 292 -1.43 4.73 4.60
CA PRO A 292 -1.52 3.28 4.48
C PRO A 292 -0.16 2.61 4.62
N GLU A 293 -0.15 1.29 4.78
CA GLU A 293 1.10 0.53 4.88
C GLU A 293 1.69 0.20 3.50
N ALA A 294 3.01 0.33 3.38
CA ALA A 294 3.80 -0.20 2.27
C ALA A 294 4.60 -1.42 2.75
N ALA A 295 4.40 -2.58 2.13
CA ALA A 295 5.21 -3.77 2.37
C ALA A 295 6.39 -3.79 1.38
N LEU A 296 7.61 -3.82 1.90
CA LEU A 296 8.85 -3.91 1.13
C LEU A 296 9.43 -5.32 1.30
N VAL A 297 9.80 -5.93 0.17
CA VAL A 297 10.40 -7.28 0.12
C VAL A 297 11.64 -7.24 -0.74
N TYR A 298 12.73 -7.82 -0.23
CA TYR A 298 13.92 -8.14 -1.00
C TYR A 298 14.00 -9.65 -1.26
N SER A 299 14.49 -10.03 -2.44
CA SER A 299 14.75 -11.40 -2.83
C SER A 299 16.04 -11.48 -3.64
N ASP A 300 16.95 -12.37 -3.24
CA ASP A 300 18.16 -12.79 -3.98
C ASP A 300 17.91 -14.06 -4.84
N GLU A 301 16.70 -14.62 -4.79
CA GLU A 301 16.30 -15.86 -5.48
C GLU A 301 15.21 -15.61 -6.53
N GLY A 302 15.19 -14.41 -7.11
CA GLY A 302 14.26 -14.00 -8.16
C GLY A 302 12.83 -13.75 -7.67
N LEU A 303 11.91 -13.62 -8.63
CA LEU A 303 10.51 -13.25 -8.38
C LEU A 303 9.71 -14.30 -7.58
N GLY A 304 10.11 -15.57 -7.65
CA GLY A 304 9.43 -16.65 -6.95
C GLY A 304 9.54 -16.52 -5.43
N LYS A 305 10.73 -16.19 -4.90
CA LYS A 305 10.88 -15.95 -3.47
C LYS A 305 10.16 -14.67 -3.04
N MET A 306 10.29 -13.57 -3.80
CA MET A 306 9.54 -12.33 -3.54
C MET A 306 8.04 -12.58 -3.42
N THR A 307 7.42 -13.25 -4.41
CA THR A 307 5.97 -13.49 -4.41
C THR A 307 5.53 -14.41 -3.27
N ARG A 308 6.29 -15.46 -2.96
CA ARG A 308 6.01 -16.31 -1.79
C ARG A 308 6.07 -15.52 -0.48
N THR A 309 7.05 -14.63 -0.30
CA THR A 309 7.12 -13.76 0.88
C THR A 309 5.89 -12.86 1.01
N TYR A 310 5.41 -12.26 -0.09
CA TYR A 310 4.15 -11.49 -0.08
C TYR A 310 2.94 -12.37 0.25
N HIS A 311 2.84 -13.54 -0.37
CA HIS A 311 1.73 -14.47 -0.10
C HIS A 311 1.72 -14.89 1.38
N ASP A 312 2.89 -15.13 1.97
CA ASP A 312 3.03 -15.56 3.35
C ASP A 312 2.70 -14.40 4.31
N LEU A 313 3.17 -13.18 4.01
CA LEU A 313 2.78 -11.97 4.73
C LEU A 313 1.27 -11.81 4.75
N TYR A 314 0.61 -11.83 3.60
CA TYR A 314 -0.81 -11.56 3.52
C TYR A 314 -1.65 -12.67 4.13
N ARG A 315 -1.24 -13.93 3.98
CA ARG A 315 -1.89 -15.05 4.66
C ARG A 315 -1.73 -14.94 6.18
N ASN A 316 -0.52 -14.74 6.68
CA ASN A 316 -0.27 -14.82 8.12
C ASN A 316 -0.68 -13.55 8.87
N HIS A 317 -0.58 -12.39 8.23
CA HIS A 317 -0.67 -11.11 8.90
C HIS A 317 -1.78 -10.18 8.37
N LEU A 318 -2.40 -10.41 7.21
CA LEU A 318 -3.42 -9.47 6.69
C LEU A 318 -4.82 -10.08 6.60
N ILE A 319 -4.97 -11.24 5.97
CA ILE A 319 -6.26 -11.90 5.76
C ILE A 319 -6.84 -12.37 7.09
N GLU A 320 -8.11 -12.06 7.35
CA GLU A 320 -8.76 -12.42 8.61
C GLU A 320 -8.69 -13.94 8.88
N LYS A 321 -8.36 -14.31 10.12
CA LYS A 321 -7.94 -15.68 10.49
C LYS A 321 -8.97 -16.74 10.10
N ARG A 322 -10.26 -16.40 10.23
CA ARG A 322 -11.38 -17.30 9.87
C ARG A 322 -11.30 -17.80 8.41
N TRP A 323 -10.79 -16.97 7.50
CA TRP A 323 -10.71 -17.27 6.06
C TRP A 323 -9.45 -18.04 5.66
N LEU A 324 -8.50 -18.23 6.58
CA LEU A 324 -7.28 -19.00 6.32
C LEU A 324 -7.46 -20.49 6.55
N THR A 325 -8.28 -20.85 7.55
CA THR A 325 -8.50 -22.23 7.97
C THR A 325 -9.77 -22.85 7.40
N GLN A 326 -10.61 -22.04 6.75
CA GLN A 326 -11.86 -22.50 6.16
C GLN A 326 -11.66 -22.76 4.66
N ASP A 327 -12.01 -23.96 4.21
CA ASP A 327 -12.06 -24.26 2.78
C ASP A 327 -13.04 -23.32 2.08
N ARG A 328 -12.61 -22.79 0.93
CA ARG A 328 -13.44 -21.93 0.08
C ARG A 328 -14.45 -22.84 -0.64
N PRO A 329 -15.76 -22.56 -0.55
CA PRO A 329 -16.76 -23.41 -1.19
C PRO A 329 -16.57 -23.37 -2.71
N VAL A 330 -16.72 -24.53 -3.37
CA VAL A 330 -16.90 -24.53 -4.82
C VAL A 330 -18.29 -23.94 -5.07
N LEU A 331 -18.34 -22.81 -5.77
CA LEU A 331 -19.58 -22.07 -5.99
C LEU A 331 -20.01 -22.10 -7.45
N VAL A 332 -21.31 -21.96 -7.68
CA VAL A 332 -21.89 -21.55 -8.95
C VAL A 332 -22.52 -20.16 -8.77
N ASN A 333 -22.26 -19.27 -9.71
CA ASN A 333 -22.85 -17.94 -9.76
C ASN A 333 -23.71 -17.85 -11.04
N ASN A 334 -24.91 -17.27 -10.96
CA ASN A 334 -25.85 -17.26 -12.08
C ASN A 334 -25.62 -16.12 -13.11
N TRP A 335 -24.67 -15.20 -12.88
CA TRP A 335 -24.46 -14.00 -13.70
C TRP A 335 -24.40 -14.30 -15.20
N GLU A 336 -23.39 -15.02 -15.68
CA GLU A 336 -23.27 -15.31 -17.12
C GLU A 336 -24.33 -16.30 -17.63
N ALA A 337 -24.97 -17.04 -16.72
CA ALA A 337 -25.95 -18.06 -17.08
C ALA A 337 -27.33 -17.48 -17.38
N THR A 338 -27.72 -16.42 -16.67
CA THR A 338 -29.06 -15.81 -16.78
C THR A 338 -29.03 -14.31 -17.01
N MET A 339 -27.90 -13.65 -16.77
CA MET A 339 -27.85 -12.22 -16.48
C MET A 339 -28.94 -11.91 -15.43
N MET A 340 -29.73 -10.85 -15.66
CA MET A 340 -30.88 -10.51 -14.82
C MET A 340 -32.17 -11.25 -15.22
N ASN A 341 -32.15 -12.19 -16.17
CA ASN A 341 -33.35 -12.93 -16.58
C ASN A 341 -33.53 -14.25 -15.79
N PHE A 342 -33.91 -14.14 -14.52
CA PHE A 342 -34.17 -15.28 -13.63
C PHE A 342 -35.38 -15.04 -12.73
N ASN A 343 -35.84 -16.10 -12.06
CA ASN A 343 -36.82 -16.04 -10.98
C ASN A 343 -36.51 -17.11 -9.93
N THR A 344 -37.32 -17.21 -8.87
CA THR A 344 -37.15 -18.20 -7.79
C THR A 344 -36.98 -19.63 -8.31
N ASP A 345 -37.85 -20.07 -9.22
CA ASP A 345 -37.83 -21.46 -9.70
C ASP A 345 -36.61 -21.77 -10.57
N VAL A 346 -36.16 -20.80 -11.38
CA VAL A 346 -34.92 -20.92 -12.15
C VAL A 346 -33.73 -21.13 -11.21
N LEU A 347 -33.60 -20.31 -10.16
CA LEU A 347 -32.50 -20.42 -9.20
C LEU A 347 -32.55 -21.71 -8.37
N ILE A 348 -33.75 -22.19 -7.99
CA ILE A 348 -33.92 -23.51 -7.37
C ILE A 348 -33.53 -24.63 -8.35
N GLY A 349 -33.80 -24.47 -9.65
CA GLY A 349 -33.32 -25.34 -10.71
C GLY A 349 -31.78 -25.41 -10.74
N PHE A 350 -31.11 -24.25 -10.75
CA PHE A 350 -29.65 -24.15 -10.66
C PHE A 350 -29.11 -24.82 -9.40
N ALA A 351 -29.74 -24.60 -8.24
CA ALA A 351 -29.36 -25.24 -6.98
C ALA A 351 -29.43 -26.76 -7.06
N ARG A 352 -30.49 -27.33 -7.66
CA ARG A 352 -30.60 -28.78 -7.86
C ARG A 352 -29.47 -29.33 -8.73
N SER A 353 -29.21 -28.71 -9.88
CA SER A 353 -28.11 -29.13 -10.76
C SER A 353 -26.74 -28.96 -10.11
N ALA A 354 -26.53 -27.90 -9.33
CA ALA A 354 -25.32 -27.68 -8.56
C ALA A 354 -25.10 -28.80 -7.52
N LYS A 355 -26.17 -29.19 -6.82
CA LYS A 355 -26.12 -30.30 -5.86
C LYS A 355 -25.78 -31.63 -6.52
N GLU A 356 -26.38 -31.93 -7.66
CA GLU A 356 -26.07 -33.14 -8.45
C GLU A 356 -24.62 -33.16 -8.94
N ALA A 357 -24.06 -32.00 -9.26
CA ALA A 357 -22.66 -31.84 -9.67
C ALA A 357 -21.66 -31.81 -8.49
N GLY A 358 -22.12 -31.85 -7.24
CA GLY A 358 -21.27 -31.81 -6.04
C GLY A 358 -20.71 -30.43 -5.70
N ILE A 359 -21.37 -29.35 -6.16
CA ILE A 359 -21.04 -27.95 -5.82
C ILE A 359 -21.54 -27.66 -4.39
N ASP A 360 -20.88 -26.72 -3.68
CA ASP A 360 -21.14 -26.41 -2.26
C ASP A 360 -22.00 -25.16 -2.04
N MET A 361 -22.07 -24.25 -3.02
CA MET A 361 -22.69 -22.94 -2.85
C MET A 361 -23.35 -22.44 -4.14
N LEU A 362 -24.55 -21.87 -4.01
CA LEU A 362 -25.16 -21.01 -5.01
C LEU A 362 -24.91 -19.55 -4.62
N VAL A 363 -24.45 -18.73 -5.56
CA VAL A 363 -24.39 -17.27 -5.43
C VAL A 363 -25.44 -16.67 -6.37
N MET A 364 -26.36 -15.89 -5.81
CA MET A 364 -27.29 -15.07 -6.57
C MET A 364 -26.64 -13.72 -6.87
N ASP A 365 -26.43 -13.45 -8.15
CA ASP A 365 -25.78 -12.24 -8.65
C ASP A 365 -26.78 -11.08 -8.86
N ASP A 366 -26.40 -10.05 -9.61
CA ASP A 366 -27.18 -8.82 -9.83
C ASP A 366 -28.59 -9.12 -10.38
N GLY A 367 -29.56 -8.27 -10.01
CA GLY A 367 -30.95 -8.35 -10.46
C GLY A 367 -31.98 -8.82 -9.41
N TRP A 368 -31.61 -9.01 -8.15
CA TRP A 368 -32.52 -9.55 -7.10
C TRP A 368 -33.32 -8.49 -6.33
N PHE A 369 -33.00 -7.22 -6.51
CA PHE A 369 -33.42 -6.11 -5.66
C PHE A 369 -34.19 -5.04 -6.45
N GLY A 370 -34.97 -4.21 -5.75
CA GLY A 370 -35.74 -3.11 -6.34
C GLY A 370 -36.60 -3.59 -7.53
N HIS A 371 -36.31 -3.05 -8.71
CA HIS A 371 -36.86 -3.46 -10.01
C HIS A 371 -35.73 -3.67 -11.05
N ARG A 372 -34.64 -4.32 -10.62
CA ARG A 372 -33.39 -4.50 -11.36
C ARG A 372 -33.50 -5.57 -12.47
N ASP A 373 -34.11 -5.20 -13.58
CA ASP A 373 -34.21 -6.03 -14.81
C ASP A 373 -33.08 -5.75 -15.82
N ASP A 374 -32.40 -4.62 -15.67
CA ASP A 374 -31.20 -4.24 -16.42
C ASP A 374 -30.23 -3.43 -15.52
N ASP A 375 -29.11 -2.99 -16.10
CA ASP A 375 -28.05 -2.26 -15.40
C ASP A 375 -28.35 -0.75 -15.20
N THR A 376 -29.56 -0.28 -15.52
CA THR A 376 -29.89 1.16 -15.58
C THR A 376 -30.72 1.69 -14.40
N SER A 377 -31.20 0.83 -13.49
CA SER A 377 -32.07 1.23 -12.35
C SER A 377 -31.72 0.54 -11.03
N SER A 378 -32.38 0.93 -9.94
CA SER A 378 -32.44 0.21 -8.65
C SER A 378 -31.17 0.15 -7.79
N LEU A 379 -29.97 0.54 -8.26
CA LEU A 379 -28.82 0.64 -7.35
C LEU A 379 -29.12 1.63 -6.22
N GLY A 380 -28.93 1.19 -4.98
CA GLY A 380 -29.35 1.89 -3.76
C GLY A 380 -30.55 1.25 -3.04
N ASP A 381 -31.39 0.50 -3.77
CA ASP A 381 -32.62 -0.08 -3.26
C ASP A 381 -32.43 -1.55 -2.86
N TRP A 382 -31.71 -1.78 -1.75
CA TRP A 382 -31.30 -3.11 -1.29
C TRP A 382 -32.39 -3.93 -0.57
N PHE A 383 -33.58 -3.99 -1.16
CA PHE A 383 -34.70 -4.84 -0.73
C PHE A 383 -35.13 -5.76 -1.87
N VAL A 384 -35.67 -6.93 -1.54
CA VAL A 384 -35.99 -7.98 -2.51
C VAL A 384 -37.06 -7.55 -3.52
N ASP A 385 -36.83 -7.85 -4.80
CA ASP A 385 -37.87 -7.80 -5.84
C ASP A 385 -38.76 -9.06 -5.75
N GLU A 386 -39.92 -8.95 -5.11
CA GLU A 386 -40.86 -10.07 -4.99
C GLU A 386 -41.63 -10.38 -6.28
N HIS A 387 -41.59 -9.52 -7.31
CA HIS A 387 -42.15 -9.86 -8.62
C HIS A 387 -41.32 -10.94 -9.31
N LYS A 388 -40.00 -10.86 -9.14
CA LYS A 388 -39.03 -11.82 -9.67
C LYS A 388 -38.80 -12.99 -8.73
N LEU A 389 -38.72 -12.71 -7.43
CA LEU A 389 -38.47 -13.69 -6.38
C LEU A 389 -39.75 -13.98 -5.58
N GLU A 390 -40.71 -14.64 -6.21
CA GLU A 390 -41.99 -14.98 -5.57
C GLU A 390 -41.77 -15.81 -4.28
N GLY A 391 -42.34 -15.32 -3.17
CA GLY A 391 -42.12 -15.87 -1.83
C GLY A 391 -40.90 -15.27 -1.10
N GLY A 392 -40.25 -14.29 -1.71
CA GLY A 392 -39.16 -13.51 -1.17
C GLY A 392 -37.83 -14.28 -1.06
N LEU A 393 -36.78 -13.54 -0.70
CA LEU A 393 -35.43 -14.08 -0.57
C LEU A 393 -35.36 -15.23 0.44
N LYS A 394 -36.17 -15.17 1.51
CA LYS A 394 -36.19 -16.20 2.55
C LYS A 394 -36.57 -17.58 1.99
N ARG A 395 -37.60 -17.66 1.14
CA ARG A 395 -38.01 -18.94 0.52
C ARG A 395 -36.86 -19.54 -0.27
N LEU A 396 -36.25 -18.74 -1.16
CA LEU A 396 -35.13 -19.19 -1.99
C LEU A 396 -33.98 -19.73 -1.13
N VAL A 397 -33.56 -18.96 -0.12
CA VAL A 397 -32.46 -19.34 0.77
C VAL A 397 -32.78 -20.60 1.56
N ASP A 398 -34.00 -20.74 2.10
CA ASP A 398 -34.42 -21.94 2.83
C ASP A 398 -34.39 -23.19 1.95
N GLU A 399 -34.90 -23.10 0.70
CA GLU A 399 -34.90 -24.21 -0.24
C GLU A 399 -33.49 -24.62 -0.67
N VAL A 400 -32.60 -23.65 -0.94
CA VAL A 400 -31.18 -23.90 -1.26
C VAL A 400 -30.47 -24.59 -0.08
N ASN A 401 -30.66 -24.08 1.14
CA ASN A 401 -30.08 -24.66 2.35
C ASN A 401 -30.63 -26.06 2.63
N ALA A 402 -31.91 -26.33 2.35
CA ALA A 402 -32.51 -27.66 2.49
C ALA A 402 -31.89 -28.70 1.56
N MET A 403 -31.31 -28.28 0.42
CA MET A 403 -30.51 -29.14 -0.48
C MET A 403 -29.07 -29.35 0.02
N GLY A 404 -28.69 -28.68 1.11
CA GLY A 404 -27.35 -28.73 1.70
C GLY A 404 -26.33 -27.86 0.96
N LEU A 405 -26.77 -26.84 0.23
CA LEU A 405 -25.92 -25.82 -0.39
C LEU A 405 -25.86 -24.58 0.50
N LYS A 406 -24.73 -23.89 0.50
CA LYS A 406 -24.62 -22.52 1.04
C LYS A 406 -25.24 -21.52 0.06
N PHE A 407 -25.58 -20.34 0.54
CA PHE A 407 -26.09 -19.24 -0.28
C PHE A 407 -25.19 -18.00 -0.16
N GLY A 408 -24.81 -17.42 -1.30
CA GLY A 408 -24.16 -16.12 -1.41
C GLY A 408 -25.06 -15.11 -2.13
N LEU A 409 -24.88 -13.83 -1.83
CA LEU A 409 -25.67 -12.74 -2.37
C LEU A 409 -24.74 -11.60 -2.83
N TRP A 410 -24.98 -11.09 -4.02
CA TRP A 410 -24.28 -9.93 -4.57
C TRP A 410 -24.85 -8.61 -4.04
N VAL A 411 -23.99 -7.62 -3.82
CA VAL A 411 -24.33 -6.22 -3.47
C VAL A 411 -23.29 -5.26 -4.06
N GLU A 412 -23.70 -4.04 -4.37
CA GLU A 412 -22.83 -2.93 -4.84
C GLU A 412 -23.12 -1.64 -4.06
N PRO A 413 -22.82 -1.61 -2.75
CA PRO A 413 -23.35 -0.62 -1.81
C PRO A 413 -22.86 0.81 -2.04
N GLU A 414 -21.82 1.00 -2.85
CA GLU A 414 -21.20 2.31 -3.13
C GLU A 414 -21.87 3.05 -4.29
N MET A 415 -22.80 2.41 -5.01
CA MET A 415 -23.43 2.97 -6.21
C MET A 415 -24.90 3.32 -6.00
N VAL A 416 -25.40 4.24 -6.83
CA VAL A 416 -26.80 4.68 -6.85
C VAL A 416 -27.26 4.92 -8.30
N CYS A 417 -28.50 4.55 -8.62
CA CYS A 417 -29.16 4.89 -9.88
C CYS A 417 -30.13 6.07 -9.68
N GLU A 418 -30.27 6.96 -10.68
CA GLU A 418 -31.29 8.02 -10.66
C GLU A 418 -32.71 7.45 -10.51
N ASP A 419 -32.98 6.33 -11.18
CA ASP A 419 -34.20 5.54 -10.96
C ASP A 419 -34.04 4.56 -9.79
N SER A 420 -34.02 5.12 -8.59
CA SER A 420 -34.09 4.39 -7.31
C SER A 420 -34.95 5.15 -6.30
N GLU A 421 -35.43 4.48 -5.26
CA GLU A 421 -36.03 5.13 -4.10
C GLU A 421 -34.97 5.93 -3.31
N LEU A 422 -33.75 5.39 -3.20
CA LEU A 422 -32.64 6.06 -2.51
C LEU A 422 -32.36 7.45 -3.09
N PHE A 423 -32.18 7.56 -4.41
CA PHE A 423 -31.91 8.84 -5.07
C PHE A 423 -33.07 9.83 -4.91
N ARG A 424 -34.32 9.36 -5.01
CA ARG A 424 -35.51 10.20 -4.81
C ARG A 424 -35.61 10.73 -3.38
N ALA A 425 -35.21 9.95 -2.39
CA ALA A 425 -35.23 10.33 -0.98
C ALA A 425 -34.04 11.21 -0.59
N HIS A 426 -32.86 10.94 -1.17
CA HIS A 426 -31.58 11.54 -0.81
C HIS A 426 -30.77 11.95 -2.05
N PRO A 427 -31.23 12.94 -2.83
CA PRO A 427 -30.52 13.39 -4.03
C PRO A 427 -29.21 14.16 -3.73
N ASP A 428 -28.94 14.45 -2.45
CA ASP A 428 -27.73 15.14 -1.96
C ASP A 428 -26.58 14.19 -1.59
N TRP A 429 -26.83 12.87 -1.56
CA TRP A 429 -25.81 11.83 -1.44
C TRP A 429 -25.22 11.52 -2.81
#